data_AF-A0A6D2ILN9-F1
#
_entry.id   AF-A0A6D2ILN9-F1
#
_cell.length_a   1.000
_cell.length_b   1.000
_cell.length_c   1.000
_cell.angle_alpha   90.00
_cell.angle_beta   90.00
_cell.angle_gamma   90.00
#
_symmetry.space_group_name_H-M   'P 1'
#
loop_
_entity.id
_entity.type
_entity.pdbx_description
1 polymer ?
#
loop_
_entity_poly.entity_id
_entity_poly.type
_entity_poly.pdbx_seq_one_letter_code
_entity_poly.pdbx_strand_id
1 'polypeptide(L)'
;MEVSEPIETMSEITQIPVAETITCFTDGACQAASGVAGAGWMFIDSNGEELGGGYGAERDVLSPITTEALAIKSALHNAFDLGYANLQIKSDAHDLIGAITRQEQIKEIDGLLNDINTLASMFTSISFSFIPRSENTLAKKKNMEDIITGGWGPIKDIKDPGVDVIANFAVSEFNKHNNSKVKFHTVVSGEFQHVQGVNFRLVLDVSDEEDGGCKTYEAQVHEQAWLDSMVLKYFKPVN
;
A
#
# COMPACT_ATOMS: atom_id res chain seq x y z
N MET A 1 -1.40 -28.08 62.91
CA MET A 1 -1.73 -26.67 62.64
C MET A 1 -1.28 -26.41 61.22
N GLU A 2 -2.17 -26.65 60.27
CA GLU A 2 -2.00 -26.21 58.88
C GLU A 2 -2.91 -25.00 58.73
N VAL A 3 -2.29 -23.87 58.41
CA VAL A 3 -2.96 -22.61 58.10
C VAL A 3 -3.36 -22.66 56.63
N SER A 4 -4.66 -22.77 56.37
CA SER A 4 -5.22 -22.62 55.02
C SER A 4 -5.29 -21.13 54.66
N GLU A 5 -4.60 -20.75 53.60
CA GLU A 5 -4.66 -19.40 53.02
C GLU A 5 -6.03 -19.12 52.37
N PRO A 6 -6.47 -17.85 52.26
CA PRO A 6 -7.76 -17.52 51.67
C PRO A 6 -7.70 -17.59 50.14
N ILE A 7 -8.76 -18.16 49.54
CA ILE A 7 -8.99 -18.15 48.10
C ILE A 7 -9.33 -16.71 47.69
N GLU A 8 -8.42 -16.02 47.01
CA GLU A 8 -8.72 -14.76 46.33
C GLU A 8 -9.62 -15.04 45.12
N THR A 9 -10.80 -14.44 45.15
CA THR A 9 -11.77 -14.41 44.06
C THR A 9 -11.23 -13.59 42.89
N MET A 10 -10.93 -14.24 41.77
CA MET A 10 -10.68 -13.55 40.50
C MET A 10 -12.00 -13.00 39.94
N SER A 11 -12.27 -11.72 40.19
CA SER A 11 -13.19 -10.92 39.39
C SER A 11 -12.37 -10.08 38.41
N GLU A 12 -12.07 -10.63 37.24
CA GLU A 12 -11.70 -9.82 36.09
C GLU A 12 -12.76 -10.00 35.01
N ILE A 13 -13.59 -8.97 34.93
CA ILE A 13 -14.48 -8.69 33.81
C ILE A 13 -13.60 -8.63 32.58
N THR A 14 -13.73 -9.61 31.68
CA THR A 14 -13.17 -9.53 30.34
C THR A 14 -13.72 -8.28 29.67
N GLN A 15 -12.92 -7.21 29.61
CA GLN A 15 -13.13 -6.14 28.66
C GLN A 15 -13.11 -6.79 27.28
N ILE A 16 -14.23 -6.67 26.57
CA ILE A 16 -14.27 -6.92 25.13
C ILE A 16 -13.13 -6.09 24.53
N PRO A 17 -12.22 -6.66 23.71
CA PRO A 17 -11.19 -5.88 23.07
C PRO A 17 -11.88 -4.74 22.33
N VAL A 18 -11.64 -3.50 22.75
CA VAL A 18 -12.07 -2.33 22.00
C VAL A 18 -11.44 -2.51 20.63
N ALA A 19 -12.26 -2.55 19.58
CA ALA A 19 -11.75 -2.77 18.24
C ALA A 19 -10.70 -1.68 17.95
N GLU A 20 -9.47 -2.12 17.64
CA GLU A 20 -8.34 -1.22 17.48
C GLU A 20 -8.62 -0.27 16.30
N THR A 21 -8.51 1.04 16.54
CA THR A 21 -8.68 2.07 15.52
C THR A 21 -7.32 2.57 15.09
N ILE A 22 -6.99 2.35 13.82
CA ILE A 22 -5.75 2.83 13.21
C ILE A 22 -5.94 4.27 12.75
N THR A 23 -4.99 5.14 13.07
CA THR A 23 -4.98 6.50 12.51
C THR A 23 -4.06 6.54 11.31
N CYS A 24 -4.54 7.09 10.20
CA CYS A 24 -3.78 7.29 8.98
C CYS A 24 -3.61 8.78 8.69
N PHE A 25 -2.38 9.24 8.50
CA PHE A 25 -2.08 10.58 8.03
C PHE A 25 -1.78 10.52 6.54
N THR A 26 -2.33 11.45 5.76
CA THR A 26 -2.13 11.52 4.31
C THR A 26 -1.62 12.90 3.89
N ASP A 27 -0.77 12.96 2.87
CA ASP A 27 -0.29 14.22 2.24
C ASP A 27 -0.13 13.99 0.73
N GLY A 28 -0.69 14.90 -0.05
CA GLY A 28 -0.48 14.96 -1.50
C GLY A 28 0.62 15.95 -1.86
N ALA A 29 1.53 15.55 -2.74
CA ALA A 29 2.56 16.44 -3.28
C ALA A 29 2.62 16.35 -4.81
N CYS A 30 2.28 17.43 -5.52
CA CYS A 30 2.39 17.48 -6.98
C CYS A 30 3.53 18.38 -7.45
N GLN A 31 4.23 17.97 -8.51
CA GLN A 31 5.17 18.83 -9.23
C GLN A 31 4.60 19.21 -10.61
N ALA A 32 4.13 20.46 -10.73
CA ALA A 32 3.47 20.95 -11.93
C ALA A 32 4.32 20.89 -13.21
N ALA A 33 5.65 20.88 -13.09
CA ALA A 33 6.57 20.82 -14.23
C ALA A 33 6.67 19.42 -14.87
N SER A 34 6.50 18.36 -14.09
CA SER A 34 6.59 16.97 -14.55
C SER A 34 5.23 16.30 -14.74
N GLY A 35 4.15 16.92 -14.24
CA GLY A 35 2.81 16.33 -14.25
C GLY A 35 2.68 15.10 -13.35
N VAL A 36 3.60 14.94 -12.38
CA VAL A 36 3.60 13.83 -11.43
C VAL A 36 2.99 14.29 -10.12
N ALA A 37 1.98 13.56 -9.66
CA ALA A 37 1.45 13.61 -8.31
C ALA A 37 2.06 12.48 -7.49
N GLY A 38 2.56 12.85 -6.34
CA GLY A 38 2.95 11.96 -5.26
C GLY A 38 1.87 11.93 -4.19
N ALA A 39 1.65 10.75 -3.64
CA ALA A 39 0.80 10.48 -2.50
C ALA A 39 1.68 9.88 -1.39
N GLY A 40 1.58 10.38 -0.17
CA GLY A 40 2.23 9.79 1.00
C GLY A 40 1.21 9.49 2.09
N TRP A 41 1.37 8.37 2.79
CA TRP A 41 0.57 8.06 3.97
C TRP A 41 1.33 7.30 5.05
N MET A 42 0.85 7.43 6.28
CA MET A 42 1.47 6.88 7.50
C MET A 42 0.38 6.33 8.41
N PHE A 43 0.49 5.08 8.82
CA PHE A 43 -0.38 4.46 9.82
C PHE A 43 0.27 4.50 11.20
N ILE A 44 -0.53 4.83 12.20
CA ILE A 44 -0.19 4.69 13.60
C ILE A 44 -1.28 3.89 14.33
N ASP A 45 -0.86 3.11 15.31
CA ASP A 45 -1.78 2.40 16.21
C ASP A 45 -2.42 3.34 17.24
N SER A 46 -3.25 2.78 18.11
CA SER A 46 -3.87 3.55 19.21
C SER A 46 -2.89 4.04 20.27
N ASN A 47 -1.69 3.44 20.35
CA ASN A 47 -0.63 3.80 21.28
C ASN A 47 0.31 4.89 20.70
N GLY A 48 0.15 5.23 19.42
CA GLY A 48 0.99 6.17 18.69
C GLY A 48 2.25 5.53 18.09
N GLU A 49 2.36 4.20 18.05
CA GLU A 49 3.43 3.50 17.37
C GLU A 49 3.22 3.52 15.86
N GLU A 50 4.30 3.78 15.10
CA GLU A 50 4.26 3.78 13.64
C GLU A 50 4.15 2.34 13.11
N LEU A 51 2.99 2.00 12.53
CA LEU A 51 2.74 0.68 11.93
C LEU A 51 3.33 0.53 10.51
N GLY A 52 3.80 1.64 9.94
CA GLY A 52 4.29 1.72 8.58
C GLY A 52 3.42 2.63 7.72
N GLY A 53 3.73 2.72 6.44
CA GLY A 53 3.06 3.62 5.52
C GLY A 53 3.65 3.51 4.13
N GLY A 54 2.93 4.00 3.14
CA GLY A 54 3.29 3.88 1.74
C GLY A 54 3.44 5.22 1.05
N TYR A 55 3.85 5.12 -0.21
CA TYR A 55 3.86 6.23 -1.15
C TYR A 55 3.31 5.74 -2.47
N GLY A 56 2.60 6.59 -3.20
CA GLY A 56 2.12 6.33 -4.54
C GLY A 56 2.56 7.43 -5.49
N ALA A 57 2.74 7.12 -6.76
CA ALA A 57 2.95 8.12 -7.78
C ALA A 57 1.98 7.91 -8.95
N GLU A 58 1.33 8.99 -9.36
CA GLU A 58 0.40 9.01 -10.47
C GLU A 58 0.83 10.10 -11.46
N ARG A 59 0.74 9.78 -12.75
CA ARG A 59 1.05 10.72 -13.84
C ARG A 59 -0.22 11.45 -14.25
N ASP A 60 -0.03 12.56 -14.97
CA ASP A 60 -1.10 13.36 -15.57
C ASP A 60 -2.07 13.98 -14.54
N VAL A 61 -1.58 14.17 -13.30
CA VAL A 61 -2.36 14.84 -12.25
C VAL A 61 -2.07 16.32 -12.26
N LEU A 62 -3.12 17.10 -12.47
CA LEU A 62 -3.02 18.52 -12.82
C LEU A 62 -3.40 19.48 -11.69
N SER A 63 -3.86 18.97 -10.54
CA SER A 63 -4.26 19.83 -9.41
C SER A 63 -3.88 19.31 -8.02
N PRO A 64 -3.67 20.21 -7.05
CA PRO A 64 -3.44 19.84 -5.66
C PRO A 64 -4.57 18.98 -5.09
N ILE A 65 -5.85 19.32 -5.35
CA ILE A 65 -6.97 18.59 -4.76
C ILE A 65 -7.08 17.15 -5.28
N THR A 66 -6.75 16.92 -6.55
CA THR A 66 -6.65 15.57 -7.12
C THR A 66 -5.53 14.78 -6.45
N THR A 67 -4.40 15.43 -6.18
CA THR A 67 -3.24 14.81 -5.53
C THR A 67 -3.58 14.39 -4.09
N GLU A 68 -4.26 15.25 -3.34
CA GLU A 68 -4.74 14.92 -1.99
C GLU A 68 -5.78 13.78 -2.01
N ALA A 69 -6.70 13.80 -2.97
CA ALA A 69 -7.70 12.74 -3.15
C ALA A 69 -7.04 11.38 -3.48
N LEU A 70 -6.01 11.39 -4.33
CA LEU A 70 -5.23 10.19 -4.62
C LEU A 70 -4.46 9.67 -3.40
N ALA A 71 -3.94 10.56 -2.54
CA ALA A 71 -3.30 10.17 -1.29
C ALA A 71 -4.28 9.44 -0.36
N ILE A 72 -5.50 9.97 -0.19
CA ILE A 72 -6.56 9.31 0.58
C ILE A 72 -6.94 7.97 -0.07
N LYS A 73 -7.21 7.93 -1.37
CA LYS A 73 -7.58 6.70 -2.08
C LYS A 73 -6.52 5.60 -1.93
N SER A 74 -5.25 5.96 -2.07
CA SER A 74 -4.12 5.02 -1.95
C SER A 74 -3.97 4.50 -0.52
N ALA A 75 -4.12 5.38 0.47
CA ALA A 75 -4.10 5.01 1.88
C ALA A 75 -5.25 4.04 2.22
N LEU A 76 -6.44 4.26 1.67
CA LEU A 76 -7.58 3.36 1.88
C LEU A 76 -7.35 1.98 1.27
N HIS A 77 -6.84 1.90 0.04
CA HIS A 77 -6.47 0.61 -0.55
C HIS A 77 -5.45 -0.12 0.32
N ASN A 78 -4.37 0.56 0.71
CA ASN A 78 -3.33 -0.09 1.48
C ASN A 78 -3.82 -0.51 2.89
N ALA A 79 -4.70 0.27 3.52
CA ALA A 79 -5.35 -0.11 4.77
C ALA A 79 -6.26 -1.34 4.60
N PHE A 80 -6.97 -1.44 3.48
CA PHE A 80 -7.80 -2.59 3.14
C PHE A 80 -6.93 -3.85 2.94
N ASP A 81 -5.84 -3.75 2.19
CA ASP A 81 -4.91 -4.86 1.95
C ASP A 81 -4.25 -5.35 3.26
N LEU A 82 -4.01 -4.44 4.20
CA LEU A 82 -3.49 -4.75 5.55
C LEU A 82 -4.57 -5.31 6.50
N GLY A 83 -5.83 -5.39 6.06
CA GLY A 83 -6.93 -5.93 6.85
C GLY A 83 -7.41 -5.02 7.98
N TYR A 84 -7.13 -3.71 7.91
CA TYR A 84 -7.60 -2.78 8.93
C TYR A 84 -9.11 -2.57 8.84
N ALA A 85 -9.81 -2.81 9.96
CA ALA A 85 -11.27 -2.72 10.01
C ALA A 85 -11.79 -1.34 10.45
N ASN A 86 -11.05 -0.63 11.33
CA ASN A 86 -11.43 0.67 11.86
C ASN A 86 -10.33 1.70 11.59
N LEU A 87 -10.68 2.78 10.89
CA LEU A 87 -9.71 3.74 10.38
C LEU A 87 -10.10 5.20 10.68
N GLN A 88 -9.13 6.02 11.03
CA GLN A 88 -9.28 7.48 11.09
C GLN A 88 -8.30 8.14 10.12
N ILE A 89 -8.82 8.71 9.04
CA ILE A 89 -8.03 9.49 8.08
C ILE A 89 -7.85 10.92 8.59
N LYS A 90 -6.61 11.41 8.58
CA LYS A 90 -6.23 12.78 8.89
C LYS A 90 -5.49 13.41 7.72
N SER A 91 -5.97 14.55 7.23
CA SER A 91 -5.39 15.29 6.10
C SER A 91 -5.49 16.80 6.34
N ASP A 92 -4.58 17.58 5.76
CA ASP A 92 -4.66 19.04 5.72
C ASP A 92 -5.44 19.59 4.51
N ALA A 93 -6.02 18.71 3.68
CA ALA A 93 -6.88 19.06 2.55
C ALA A 93 -8.31 19.42 3.01
N HIS A 94 -8.48 20.61 3.59
CA HIS A 94 -9.73 21.09 4.19
C HIS A 94 -10.97 20.87 3.29
N ASP A 95 -10.92 21.33 2.05
CA ASP A 95 -12.07 21.29 1.14
C ASP A 95 -12.42 19.85 0.72
N LEU A 96 -11.41 19.00 0.53
CA LEU A 96 -11.58 17.60 0.22
C LEU A 96 -12.22 16.84 1.40
N ILE A 97 -11.72 17.03 2.62
CA ILE A 97 -12.29 16.41 3.82
C ILE A 97 -13.73 16.90 4.04
N GLY A 98 -13.99 18.18 3.83
CA GLY A 98 -15.33 18.74 3.85
C GLY A 98 -16.26 18.04 2.87
N ALA A 99 -15.82 17.89 1.62
CA ALA A 99 -16.60 17.24 0.57
C ALA A 99 -16.89 15.76 0.87
N ILE A 100 -15.90 14.99 1.32
CA ILE A 100 -16.08 13.59 1.71
C ILE A 100 -17.08 13.47 2.86
N THR A 101 -16.89 14.25 3.93
CA THR A 101 -17.70 14.16 5.15
C THR A 101 -19.16 14.56 4.90
N ARG A 102 -19.39 15.54 4.03
CA ARG A 102 -20.72 16.08 3.72
C ARG A 102 -21.36 15.44 2.50
N GLN A 103 -20.65 14.53 1.82
CA GLN A 103 -21.04 13.97 0.53
C GLN A 103 -21.34 15.05 -0.52
N GLU A 104 -20.51 16.09 -0.55
CA GLU A 104 -20.59 17.16 -1.55
C GLU A 104 -19.79 16.82 -2.80
N GLN A 105 -20.19 17.39 -3.94
CA GLN A 105 -19.50 17.18 -5.20
C GLN A 105 -18.42 18.22 -5.43
N ILE A 106 -17.25 17.74 -5.85
CA ILE A 106 -16.21 18.57 -6.47
C ILE A 106 -16.07 18.08 -7.90
N LYS A 107 -16.58 18.85 -8.86
CA LYS A 107 -16.72 18.44 -10.28
C LYS A 107 -15.44 17.85 -10.89
N GLU A 108 -14.29 18.37 -10.50
CA GLU A 108 -12.98 17.92 -11.01
C GLU A 108 -12.65 16.48 -10.57
N ILE A 109 -13.03 16.10 -9.35
CA ILE A 109 -12.64 14.84 -8.71
C ILE A 109 -13.86 13.97 -8.36
N ASP A 110 -15.03 14.20 -8.99
CA ASP A 110 -16.28 13.52 -8.66
C ASP A 110 -16.15 11.99 -8.76
N GLY A 111 -15.45 11.51 -9.80
CA GLY A 111 -15.12 10.08 -9.94
C GLY A 111 -14.23 9.57 -8.80
N LEU A 112 -13.22 10.34 -8.39
CA LEU A 112 -12.35 9.97 -7.27
C LEU A 112 -13.07 10.02 -5.92
N LEU A 113 -13.98 10.98 -5.72
CA LEU A 113 -14.83 11.03 -4.51
C LEU A 113 -15.72 9.80 -4.43
N ASN A 114 -16.29 9.35 -5.56
CA ASN A 114 -17.06 8.13 -5.60
C ASN A 114 -16.20 6.89 -5.29
N ASP A 115 -14.99 6.80 -5.84
CA ASP A 115 -14.05 5.72 -5.52
C ASP A 115 -13.70 5.71 -4.02
N ILE A 116 -13.37 6.88 -3.44
CA ILE A 116 -13.05 7.03 -2.01
C ILE A 116 -14.23 6.59 -1.15
N ASN A 117 -15.45 7.02 -1.47
CA ASN A 117 -16.65 6.63 -0.73
C ASN A 117 -16.93 5.12 -0.85
N THR A 118 -16.70 4.54 -2.04
CA THR A 118 -16.85 3.10 -2.28
C THR A 118 -15.85 2.32 -1.42
N LEU A 119 -14.58 2.73 -1.39
CA LEU A 119 -13.55 2.10 -0.55
C LEU A 119 -13.83 2.30 0.94
N ALA A 120 -14.24 3.50 1.34
CA ALA A 120 -14.61 3.81 2.72
C ALA A 120 -15.72 2.87 3.24
N SER A 121 -16.63 2.44 2.37
CA SER A 121 -17.70 1.49 2.72
C SER A 121 -17.23 0.07 3.01
N MET A 122 -15.98 -0.28 2.66
CA MET A 122 -15.39 -1.60 2.95
C MET A 122 -14.91 -1.72 4.41
N PHE A 123 -14.78 -0.61 5.12
CA PHE A 123 -14.34 -0.58 6.52
C PHE A 123 -15.53 -0.72 7.47
N THR A 124 -15.30 -1.36 8.63
CA THR A 124 -16.32 -1.45 9.69
C THR A 124 -16.60 -0.08 10.31
N SER A 125 -15.55 0.72 10.48
CA SER A 125 -15.66 2.10 10.93
C SER A 125 -14.62 2.97 10.21
N ILE A 126 -15.04 4.11 9.69
CA ILE A 126 -14.13 5.08 9.11
C ILE A 126 -14.55 6.52 9.42
N SER A 127 -13.58 7.37 9.69
CA SER A 127 -13.78 8.81 9.86
C SER A 127 -12.72 9.61 9.13
N PHE A 128 -13.10 10.81 8.68
CA PHE A 128 -12.21 11.75 8.00
C PHE A 128 -12.12 13.02 8.85
N SER A 129 -10.93 13.52 9.08
CA SER A 129 -10.69 14.69 9.92
C SER A 129 -9.67 15.62 9.29
N PHE A 130 -10.04 16.89 9.18
CA PHE A 130 -9.10 17.92 8.79
C PHE A 130 -8.16 18.19 9.97
N ILE A 131 -6.87 18.27 9.69
CA ILE A 131 -5.85 18.71 10.63
C ILE A 131 -5.01 19.84 10.02
N PRO A 132 -4.58 20.85 10.79
CA PRO A 132 -3.70 21.86 10.27
C PRO A 132 -2.39 21.28 9.71
N ARG A 133 -1.86 21.94 8.69
CA ARG A 133 -0.59 21.58 8.03
C ARG A 133 0.60 21.44 9.00
N SER A 134 0.57 22.18 10.12
CA SER A 134 1.56 22.13 11.22
C SER A 134 1.46 20.88 12.09
N GLU A 135 0.32 20.20 12.09
CA GLU A 135 0.05 18.98 12.83
C GLU A 135 0.20 17.74 11.93
N ASN A 136 0.02 17.88 10.62
CA ASN A 136 0.26 16.83 9.63
C ASN A 136 1.76 16.64 9.31
N THR A 137 2.59 16.52 10.35
CA THR A 137 4.05 16.37 10.18
C THR A 137 4.43 14.94 9.83
N LEU A 138 3.65 13.95 10.26
CA LEU A 138 3.95 12.54 10.03
C LEU A 138 3.86 12.18 8.55
N ALA A 139 2.77 12.55 7.86
CA ALA A 139 2.66 12.30 6.41
C ALA A 139 3.79 12.96 5.61
N LYS A 140 4.37 14.05 6.12
CA LYS A 140 5.53 14.74 5.52
C LYS A 140 6.89 14.18 5.92
N LYS A 141 6.97 13.44 7.04
CA LYS A 141 8.23 12.99 7.66
C LYS A 141 8.95 11.95 6.81
N LYS A 142 8.28 11.37 5.80
CA LYS A 142 8.94 10.68 4.69
C LYS A 142 9.13 11.68 3.55
N ASN A 143 10.39 12.01 3.29
CA ASN A 143 10.77 13.18 2.51
C ASN A 143 10.16 13.20 1.11
N MET A 144 9.82 14.41 0.67
CA MET A 144 9.50 14.78 -0.70
C MET A 144 10.54 14.25 -1.73
N GLU A 145 11.78 13.96 -1.31
CA GLU A 145 12.83 13.36 -2.16
C GLU A 145 12.54 11.90 -2.57
N ASP A 146 11.85 11.12 -1.72
CA ASP A 146 11.39 9.75 -2.04
C ASP A 146 10.14 9.78 -2.94
N ILE A 147 9.32 10.84 -2.82
CA ILE A 147 8.04 11.03 -3.53
C ILE A 147 8.23 11.64 -4.93
N ILE A 148 9.18 12.57 -5.11
CA ILE A 148 9.42 13.29 -6.37
C ILE A 148 9.89 12.36 -7.51
N THR A 149 10.42 11.18 -7.19
CA THR A 149 10.86 10.24 -8.23
C THR A 149 9.78 9.27 -8.70
N GLY A 150 8.64 9.13 -8.01
CA GLY A 150 7.81 7.93 -8.18
C GLY A 150 8.68 6.67 -8.12
N GLY A 151 9.70 6.68 -7.27
CA GLY A 151 10.83 5.78 -7.34
C GLY A 151 10.48 4.38 -6.86
N TRP A 152 11.08 3.40 -7.50
CA TRP A 152 11.10 2.03 -7.00
C TRP A 152 11.73 1.98 -5.61
N GLY A 153 11.10 1.28 -4.67
CA GLY A 153 11.60 1.05 -3.32
C GLY A 153 12.01 -0.41 -3.13
N PRO A 154 13.04 -0.72 -2.32
CA PRO A 154 13.51 -2.09 -2.17
C PRO A 154 12.51 -2.96 -1.39
N ILE A 155 12.30 -4.20 -1.84
CA ILE A 155 11.60 -5.24 -1.07
C ILE A 155 12.52 -5.67 0.07
N LYS A 156 12.11 -5.40 1.32
CA LYS A 156 12.93 -5.69 2.51
C LYS A 156 13.02 -7.18 2.82
N ASP A 157 11.89 -7.87 2.74
CA ASP A 157 11.81 -9.31 2.95
C ASP A 157 11.51 -10.00 1.62
N ILE A 158 12.56 -10.45 0.94
CA ILE A 158 12.45 -11.20 -0.31
C ILE A 158 11.98 -12.65 -0.09
N LYS A 159 11.84 -13.09 1.17
CA LYS A 159 11.32 -14.41 1.53
C LYS A 159 9.86 -14.36 1.96
N ASP A 160 9.23 -13.20 1.85
CA ASP A 160 7.79 -13.07 2.01
C ASP A 160 7.05 -13.98 1.00
N PRO A 161 6.10 -14.81 1.45
CA PRO A 161 5.37 -15.72 0.56
C PRO A 161 4.65 -15.03 -0.60
N GLY A 162 4.21 -13.78 -0.43
CA GLY A 162 3.61 -12.98 -1.50
C GLY A 162 4.59 -12.68 -2.62
N VAL A 163 5.87 -12.44 -2.30
CA VAL A 163 6.93 -12.23 -3.29
C VAL A 163 7.16 -13.50 -4.12
N ASP A 164 7.09 -14.68 -3.50
CA ASP A 164 7.16 -15.96 -4.21
C ASP A 164 5.95 -16.18 -5.13
N VAL A 165 4.74 -15.77 -4.71
CA VAL A 165 3.54 -15.83 -5.57
C VAL A 165 3.75 -15.00 -6.84
N ILE A 166 4.23 -13.77 -6.70
CA ILE A 166 4.49 -12.86 -7.82
C ILE A 166 5.59 -13.41 -8.76
N ALA A 167 6.66 -13.97 -8.19
CA ALA A 167 7.74 -14.59 -8.96
C ALA A 167 7.27 -15.82 -9.76
N ASN A 168 6.49 -16.70 -9.13
CA ASN A 168 5.91 -17.87 -9.79
C ASN A 168 4.94 -17.47 -10.91
N PHE A 169 4.13 -16.43 -10.69
CA PHE A 169 3.28 -15.87 -11.73
C PHE A 169 4.10 -15.40 -12.94
N ALA A 170 5.18 -14.64 -12.71
CA ALA A 170 6.02 -14.12 -13.79
C ALA A 170 6.63 -15.23 -14.66
N VAL A 171 7.17 -16.28 -14.04
CA VAL A 171 7.76 -17.43 -14.73
C VAL A 171 6.69 -18.21 -15.50
N SER A 172 5.50 -18.41 -14.91
CA SER A 172 4.39 -19.10 -15.56
C SER A 172 3.94 -18.37 -16.82
N GLU A 173 3.71 -17.06 -16.74
CA GLU A 173 3.29 -16.24 -17.88
C GLU A 173 4.35 -16.16 -18.98
N PHE A 174 5.63 -16.05 -18.60
CA PHE A 174 6.72 -16.08 -19.57
C PHE A 174 6.76 -17.41 -20.35
N ASN A 175 6.66 -18.54 -19.65
CA ASN A 175 6.66 -19.87 -20.28
C ASN A 175 5.47 -20.04 -21.23
N LYS A 176 4.27 -19.56 -20.86
CA LYS A 176 3.08 -19.60 -21.72
C LYS A 176 3.27 -18.82 -23.02
N HIS A 177 3.81 -17.60 -22.94
CA HIS A 177 3.93 -16.72 -24.11
C HIS A 177 5.10 -17.06 -25.04
N ASN A 178 6.19 -17.61 -24.49
CA ASN A 178 7.42 -17.85 -25.24
C ASN A 178 7.64 -19.33 -25.57
N ASN A 179 6.70 -20.21 -25.19
CA ASN A 179 6.86 -21.67 -25.28
C ASN A 179 8.19 -22.14 -24.66
N SER A 180 8.56 -21.51 -23.54
CA SER A 180 9.79 -21.80 -22.78
C SER A 180 9.49 -22.74 -21.60
N LYS A 181 10.54 -23.27 -20.98
CA LYS A 181 10.47 -24.22 -19.86
C LYS A 181 11.44 -23.87 -18.74
N VAL A 182 11.60 -22.57 -18.47
CA VAL A 182 12.44 -22.15 -17.34
C VAL A 182 11.72 -22.45 -16.03
N LYS A 183 12.47 -22.87 -15.01
CA LYS A 183 11.97 -23.15 -13.67
C LYS A 183 12.41 -22.07 -12.71
N PHE A 184 11.48 -21.54 -11.92
CA PHE A 184 11.78 -20.65 -10.82
C PHE A 184 12.63 -21.35 -9.75
N HIS A 185 13.70 -20.71 -9.31
CA HIS A 185 14.53 -21.19 -8.20
C HIS A 185 14.40 -20.31 -6.95
N THR A 186 14.71 -19.01 -7.07
CA THR A 186 14.57 -18.05 -5.97
C THR A 186 14.48 -16.62 -6.49
N VAL A 187 13.88 -15.75 -5.69
CA VAL A 187 14.08 -14.30 -5.83
C VAL A 187 15.45 -13.95 -5.24
N VAL A 188 16.23 -13.20 -5.99
CA VAL A 188 17.58 -12.71 -5.62
C VAL A 188 17.47 -11.33 -4.99
N SER A 189 16.67 -10.47 -5.60
CA SER A 189 16.35 -9.13 -5.11
C SER A 189 15.07 -8.65 -5.75
N GLY A 190 14.51 -7.56 -5.22
CA GLY A 190 13.39 -6.92 -5.85
C GLY A 190 13.13 -5.53 -5.31
N GLU A 191 12.37 -4.79 -6.10
CA GLU A 191 11.91 -3.45 -5.79
C GLU A 191 10.43 -3.36 -6.17
N PHE A 192 9.68 -2.53 -5.46
CA PHE A 192 8.26 -2.31 -5.67
C PHE A 192 7.92 -0.83 -5.82
N GLN A 193 6.77 -0.53 -6.39
CA GLN A 193 6.27 0.82 -6.58
C GLN A 193 4.74 0.79 -6.52
N HIS A 194 4.13 1.58 -5.63
CA HIS A 194 2.66 1.71 -5.63
C HIS A 194 2.21 2.71 -6.68
N VAL A 195 1.17 2.30 -7.41
CA VAL A 195 0.45 3.04 -8.45
C VAL A 195 -1.06 2.70 -8.29
N GLN A 196 -1.86 2.62 -9.36
CA GLN A 196 -3.17 1.93 -9.34
C GLN A 196 -3.01 0.40 -9.22
N GLY A 197 -2.22 -0.04 -8.24
CA GLY A 197 -1.78 -1.41 -8.00
C GLY A 197 -0.39 -1.37 -7.40
N VAL A 198 0.33 -2.48 -7.47
CA VAL A 198 1.74 -2.54 -7.10
C VAL A 198 2.52 -3.06 -8.30
N ASN A 199 3.51 -2.30 -8.75
CA ASN A 199 4.53 -2.81 -9.64
C ASN A 199 5.59 -3.51 -8.81
N PHE A 200 5.92 -4.74 -9.15
CA PHE A 200 7.07 -5.48 -8.63
C PHE A 200 8.07 -5.67 -9.74
N ARG A 201 9.33 -5.32 -9.50
CA ARG A 201 10.47 -5.66 -10.35
C ARG A 201 11.34 -6.60 -9.56
N LEU A 202 11.38 -7.86 -10.00
CA LEU A 202 12.08 -8.94 -9.32
C LEU A 202 13.26 -9.40 -10.17
N VAL A 203 14.39 -9.63 -9.53
CA VAL A 203 15.52 -10.36 -10.09
C VAL A 203 15.39 -11.80 -9.62
N LEU A 204 15.23 -12.71 -10.59
CA LEU A 204 14.92 -14.12 -10.39
C LEU A 204 16.08 -14.96 -10.87
N ASP A 205 16.47 -15.94 -10.06
CA ASP A 205 17.25 -17.06 -10.57
C ASP A 205 16.30 -18.12 -11.09
N VAL A 206 16.51 -18.51 -12.34
CA VAL A 206 15.76 -19.57 -13.01
C VAL A 206 16.71 -20.60 -13.60
N SER A 207 16.30 -21.87 -13.63
CA SER A 207 17.06 -22.93 -14.29
C SER A 207 16.38 -23.33 -15.60
N ASP A 208 17.17 -23.46 -16.65
CA ASP A 208 16.73 -24.04 -17.91
C ASP A 208 16.65 -25.57 -17.78
N GLU A 209 15.51 -26.18 -18.09
CA GLU A 209 15.38 -27.65 -18.04
C GLU A 209 16.32 -28.36 -19.02
N GLU A 210 16.70 -27.72 -20.14
CA GLU A 210 17.50 -28.37 -21.18
C GLU A 210 19.00 -28.30 -20.93
N ASP A 211 19.48 -27.18 -20.37
CA ASP A 211 20.92 -26.91 -20.20
C ASP A 211 21.39 -27.06 -18.73
N GLY A 212 20.45 -27.14 -17.78
CA GLY A 212 20.73 -27.23 -16.34
C GLY A 212 21.40 -25.99 -15.73
N GLY A 213 21.74 -25.00 -16.54
CA GLY A 213 22.35 -23.75 -16.10
C GLY A 213 21.34 -22.82 -15.41
N CYS A 214 21.71 -22.30 -14.24
CA CYS A 214 21.02 -21.16 -13.64
C CYS A 214 21.33 -19.90 -14.45
N LYS A 215 20.28 -19.18 -14.83
CA LYS A 215 20.32 -17.89 -15.51
C LYS A 215 19.51 -16.91 -14.68
N THR A 216 19.96 -15.66 -14.64
CA THR A 216 19.28 -14.61 -13.89
C THR A 216 18.41 -13.78 -14.84
N TYR A 217 17.18 -13.50 -14.45
CA TYR A 217 16.22 -12.72 -15.21
C TYR A 217 15.62 -11.60 -14.37
N GLU A 218 15.32 -10.47 -15.00
CA GLU A 218 14.52 -9.41 -14.42
C GLU A 218 13.11 -9.51 -14.97
N ALA A 219 12.13 -9.56 -14.07
CA ALA A 219 10.72 -9.57 -14.41
C ALA A 219 10.02 -8.38 -13.76
N GLN A 220 9.11 -7.74 -14.49
CA GLN A 220 8.18 -6.78 -13.91
C GLN A 220 6.75 -7.30 -13.98
N VAL A 221 6.09 -7.37 -12.82
CA VAL A 221 4.68 -7.75 -12.67
C VAL A 221 3.93 -6.56 -12.09
N HIS A 222 2.73 -6.31 -12.61
CA HIS A 222 1.79 -5.36 -12.02
C HIS A 222 0.64 -6.13 -11.38
N GLU A 223 0.45 -5.95 -10.08
CA GLU A 223 -0.59 -6.59 -9.28
C GLU A 223 -1.67 -5.57 -8.90
N GLN A 224 -2.93 -5.99 -9.02
CA GLN A 224 -4.09 -5.29 -8.50
C GLN A 224 -4.89 -6.31 -7.68
N ALA A 225 -4.53 -6.45 -6.39
CA ALA A 225 -5.08 -7.47 -5.50
C ALA A 225 -6.63 -7.42 -5.43
N TRP A 226 -7.22 -6.22 -5.45
CA TRP A 226 -8.67 -6.02 -5.41
C TRP A 226 -9.42 -6.47 -6.68
N LEU A 227 -8.70 -6.76 -7.77
CA LEU A 227 -9.26 -7.35 -9.00
C LEU A 227 -8.81 -8.81 -9.19
N ASP A 228 -8.11 -9.40 -8.23
CA ASP A 228 -7.41 -10.67 -8.37
C ASP A 228 -6.57 -10.73 -9.68
N SER A 229 -5.97 -9.59 -10.03
CA SER A 229 -5.35 -9.37 -11.33
C SER A 229 -3.85 -9.19 -11.20
N MET A 230 -3.10 -10.01 -11.93
CA MET A 230 -1.66 -9.84 -12.14
C MET A 230 -1.38 -9.78 -13.64
N VAL A 231 -0.45 -8.90 -14.04
CA VAL A 231 -0.06 -8.72 -15.43
C VAL A 231 1.46 -8.68 -15.53
N LEU A 232 2.03 -9.63 -16.28
CA LEU A 232 3.45 -9.62 -16.62
C LEU A 232 3.72 -8.50 -17.64
N LYS A 233 4.52 -7.51 -17.25
CA LYS A 233 4.91 -6.39 -18.13
C LYS A 233 6.11 -6.75 -19.00
N TYR A 234 7.13 -7.36 -18.41
CA TYR A 234 8.27 -7.91 -19.14
C TYR A 234 8.98 -8.99 -18.34
N PHE A 235 9.78 -9.79 -19.06
CA PHE A 235 10.68 -10.79 -18.52
C PHE A 235 11.91 -10.86 -19.43
N LYS A 236 13.08 -10.45 -18.93
CA LYS A 236 14.30 -10.29 -19.74
C LYS A 236 15.54 -10.83 -19.00
N PRO A 237 16.56 -11.36 -19.70
CA PRO A 237 17.78 -11.79 -19.05
C PRO A 237 18.52 -10.62 -18.42
N VAL A 238 19.17 -10.86 -17.28
CA VAL A 238 20.14 -9.94 -16.67
C VAL A 238 21.51 -10.30 -17.24
N ASN A 239 22.15 -9.34 -17.93
CA ASN A 239 23.49 -9.50 -18.50
C ASN A 239 24.58 -9.16 -17.49
#